data_AF-A0A538PSC8-F1
#
_entry.id   AF-A0A538PSC8-F1
#
_cell.length_a   1.000
_cell.length_b   1.000
_cell.length_c   1.000
_cell.angle_alpha   90.00
_cell.angle_beta   90.00
_cell.angle_gamma   90.00
#
_symmetry.space_group_name_H-M   'P 1'
#
loop_
_entity.id
_entity.type
_entity.pdbx_description
1 polymer ?
#
loop_
_entity_poly.entity_id
_entity_poly.type
_entity_poly.pdbx_seq_one_letter_code
_entity_poly.pdbx_strand_id
1 'polypeptide(L)' 'MTAGHGGADIEPMGPAGVPMVGLDTDGRTYFDIHHTEADTLDKVDPQALADDVAAVAALAYVVADMPERVDAP' A
#
# COMPACT_ATOMS: atom_id res chain seq x y z
N MET A 1 7.10 -3.87 9.37
CA MET A 1 6.95 -2.44 9.05
C MET A 1 6.50 -1.71 10.31
N THR A 2 6.68 -0.39 10.40
CA THR A 2 6.20 0.42 11.53
C THR A 2 4.74 0.79 11.27
N ALA A 3 3.88 0.77 12.29
CA ALA A 3 2.48 1.17 12.14
C ALA A 3 2.37 2.60 11.57
N GLY A 4 1.53 2.78 10.55
CA GLY A 4 1.30 4.09 9.91
C GLY A 4 2.37 4.54 8.90
N HIS A 5 2.98 3.62 8.15
CA HIS A 5 4.00 3.94 7.15
C HIS A 5 3.40 4.38 5.81
N GLY A 6 4.24 5.03 4.98
CA GLY A 6 3.92 5.40 3.61
C GLY A 6 4.48 4.48 2.52
N GLY A 7 5.38 3.56 2.89
CA GLY A 7 6.21 2.89 1.90
C GLY A 7 7.22 3.84 1.27
N ALA A 8 7.95 3.38 0.27
CA ALA A 8 9.15 4.06 -0.22
C ALA A 8 8.88 5.48 -0.75
N ASP A 9 7.77 5.70 -1.44
CA ASP A 9 7.54 6.93 -2.20
C ASP A 9 6.93 8.07 -1.38
N ILE A 10 6.04 7.76 -0.42
CA ILE A 10 5.28 8.78 0.31
C ILE A 10 5.65 8.88 1.80
N GLU A 11 6.42 7.95 2.37
CA GLU A 11 6.95 8.06 3.73
C GLU A 11 7.63 9.42 4.03
N PRO A 12 8.41 10.03 3.10
CA PRO A 12 9.00 11.35 3.34
C PRO A 12 8.01 12.50 3.56
N MET A 13 6.71 12.31 3.24
CA MET A 13 5.67 13.31 3.46
C MET A 13 5.13 13.32 4.90
N GLY A 14 5.30 12.22 5.65
CA GLY A 14 4.82 12.09 7.03
C GLY A 14 5.31 13.22 7.96
N PRO A 15 6.61 13.59 7.97
CA PRO A 15 7.11 14.71 8.76
C PRO A 15 6.48 16.07 8.43
N ALA A 16 5.88 16.23 7.24
CA ALA A 16 5.15 17.43 6.85
C ALA A 16 3.68 17.44 7.34
N GLY A 17 3.26 16.42 8.09
CA GLY A 17 1.91 16.30 8.63
C GLY A 17 0.89 15.65 7.69
N VAL A 18 1.34 15.05 6.57
CA VAL A 18 0.47 14.32 5.67
C VAL A 18 0.04 13.00 6.33
N PRO A 19 -1.27 12.69 6.42
CA PRO A 19 -1.72 11.39 6.91
C PRO A 19 -1.22 10.25 6.04
N MET A 20 -0.69 9.20 6.66
CA MET A 20 -0.07 8.07 5.98
C MET A 20 -0.92 6.81 6.14
N VAL A 21 -1.10 6.08 5.05
CA VAL A 21 -1.67 4.73 5.05
C VAL A 21 -0.79 3.84 4.17
N GLY A 22 -0.39 2.70 4.69
CA GLY A 22 0.38 1.67 3.99
C GLY A 22 -0.40 0.36 3.97
N LEU A 23 -0.38 -0.34 2.83
CA LEU A 23 -0.89 -1.70 2.72
C LEU A 23 0.23 -2.68 3.05
N ASP A 24 0.10 -3.41 4.15
CA ASP A 24 0.99 -4.50 4.53
C ASP A 24 0.58 -5.79 3.78
N THR A 25 1.37 -6.20 2.79
CA THR A 25 1.15 -7.44 2.02
C THR A 25 2.02 -8.58 2.55
N ASP A 26 1.72 -9.81 2.11
CA ASP A 26 2.55 -10.98 2.42
C ASP A 26 3.87 -10.97 1.63
N GLY A 27 4.92 -10.44 2.27
CA GLY A 27 6.25 -10.32 1.66
C GLY A 27 7.15 -11.57 1.77
N ARG A 28 6.65 -12.73 2.22
CA ARG A 28 7.51 -13.91 2.54
C ARG A 28 8.41 -14.37 1.39
N THR A 29 7.95 -14.25 0.15
CA THR A 29 8.69 -14.67 -1.06
C THR A 29 9.20 -13.49 -1.89
N TYR A 30 8.97 -12.25 -1.46
CA TYR A 30 9.28 -11.05 -2.25
C TYR A 30 10.77 -10.98 -2.61
N PHE A 31 11.64 -11.19 -1.63
CA PHE A 31 13.09 -11.10 -1.81
C PHE A 31 13.72 -12.32 -2.50
N ASP A 32 12.94 -13.36 -2.78
CA ASP A 32 13.44 -14.51 -3.56
C ASP A 32 13.66 -14.12 -5.03
N ILE A 33 12.90 -13.13 -5.53
CA ILE A 33 12.92 -12.70 -6.94
C ILE A 33 13.22 -11.20 -7.14
N HIS A 34 13.07 -10.37 -6.09
CA HIS A 34 13.25 -8.92 -6.16
C HIS A 34 14.60 -8.53 -6.77
N HIS A 35 14.57 -7.65 -7.79
CA HIS A 35 15.75 -7.20 -8.55
C HIS A 35 16.52 -8.32 -9.28
N THR A 36 15.85 -9.41 -9.65
CA THR A 36 16.42 -10.47 -10.51
C THR A 36 15.69 -10.55 -11.84
N GLU A 37 16.23 -11.30 -12.81
CA GLU A 37 15.53 -11.61 -14.07
C GLU A 37 14.27 -12.46 -13.86
N ALA A 38 14.11 -13.09 -12.69
CA ALA A 38 12.94 -13.89 -12.33
C ALA A 38 11.76 -13.06 -11.79
N ASP A 39 11.90 -11.73 -11.72
CA ASP A 39 10.81 -10.79 -11.42
C ASP A 39 9.86 -10.68 -12.61
N THR A 40 9.03 -11.70 -12.78
CA THR A 40 8.13 -11.91 -13.91
C THR A 40 6.70 -12.19 -13.45
N LEU A 41 5.73 -11.96 -14.34
CA LEU A 41 4.30 -12.00 -14.02
C LEU A 41 3.83 -13.36 -13.47
N ASP A 42 4.47 -14.46 -13.82
CA ASP A 42 4.09 -15.80 -13.36
C ASP A 42 4.32 -16.02 -11.85
N LYS A 43 4.93 -15.07 -11.14
CA LYS A 43 5.08 -15.08 -9.67
C LYS A 43 3.98 -14.30 -8.95
N VAL A 44 3.13 -13.58 -9.68
CA VAL A 44 2.01 -12.84 -9.13
C VAL A 44 0.82 -13.77 -8.90
N ASP A 45 0.37 -13.88 -7.66
CA ASP A 45 -0.89 -14.55 -7.34
C ASP A 45 -2.07 -13.64 -7.73
N PRO A 46 -2.94 -14.04 -8.68
CA PRO A 46 -4.07 -13.23 -9.10
C PRO A 46 -5.07 -12.93 -7.98
N GLN A 47 -5.22 -13.83 -7.00
CA GLN A 47 -6.15 -13.62 -5.89
C GLN A 47 -5.58 -12.61 -4.90
N ALA A 48 -4.31 -12.72 -4.52
CA ALA A 48 -3.66 -11.75 -3.65
C ALA A 48 -3.71 -10.33 -4.27
N LEU A 49 -3.43 -10.23 -5.58
CA LEU A 49 -3.55 -8.96 -6.30
C LEU A 49 -4.98 -8.41 -6.27
N ALA A 50 -5.99 -9.26 -6.45
CA ALA A 50 -7.39 -8.83 -6.40
C ALA A 50 -7.80 -8.33 -5.01
N ASP A 51 -7.31 -8.98 -3.95
CA ASP A 51 -7.57 -8.58 -2.56
C ASP A 51 -6.90 -7.23 -2.24
N ASP A 52 -5.64 -7.03 -2.68
CA ASP A 52 -4.93 -5.77 -2.53
C ASP A 52 -5.64 -4.62 -3.28
N VAL A 53 -6.10 -4.89 -4.50
CA VAL A 53 -6.89 -3.93 -5.30
C VAL A 53 -8.18 -3.58 -4.57
N ALA A 54 -8.90 -4.57 -4.03
CA ALA A 54 -10.14 -4.32 -3.31
C ALA A 54 -9.92 -3.44 -2.07
N ALA A 55 -8.84 -3.69 -1.31
CA ALA A 55 -8.48 -2.91 -0.14
C ALA A 55 -8.17 -1.45 -0.49
N VAL A 56 -7.29 -1.23 -1.50
CA VAL A 56 -6.89 0.13 -1.90
C VAL A 56 -8.06 0.88 -2.55
N ALA A 57 -8.87 0.22 -3.39
CA ALA A 57 -10.02 0.85 -4.02
C ALA A 57 -11.10 1.25 -2.99
N ALA A 58 -11.38 0.39 -2.01
CA ALA A 58 -12.33 0.70 -0.94
C ALA A 58 -11.83 1.89 -0.09
N LEU A 59 -10.56 1.87 0.31
CA LEU A 59 -9.94 2.97 1.05
C LEU A 59 -10.00 4.28 0.26
N ALA A 60 -9.56 4.26 -1.00
CA ALA A 60 -9.53 5.44 -1.85
C ALA A 60 -10.94 6.01 -2.06
N TYR A 61 -11.93 5.15 -2.31
CA TYR A 61 -13.32 5.56 -2.46
C TYR A 61 -13.84 6.23 -1.20
N VAL A 62 -13.70 5.57 -0.04
CA VAL A 62 -14.21 6.10 1.23
C VAL A 62 -13.54 7.43 1.57
N VAL A 63 -12.21 7.50 1.53
CA VAL A 63 -11.46 8.73 1.86
C VAL A 63 -11.83 9.88 0.91
N ALA A 64 -12.08 9.59 -0.37
CA ALA A 64 -12.47 10.61 -1.34
C ALA A 64 -13.91 11.12 -1.16
N ASP A 65 -14.82 10.28 -0.67
CA ASP A 65 -16.25 10.58 -0.53
C ASP A 65 -16.67 10.98 0.90
N MET A 66 -15.73 10.90 1.86
CA MET A 66 -15.99 11.29 3.25
C MET A 66 -16.34 12.79 3.37
N PRO A 67 -17.29 13.16 4.24
CA PRO A 67 -17.71 14.55 4.42
C PRO A 67 -16.65 15.42 5.10
N GLU A 68 -15.75 14.79 5.83
CA GLU A 68 -14.67 15.43 6.58
C GLU A 68 -13.33 14.84 6.14
N ARG A 69 -12.28 15.66 6.26
CA ARG A 69 -10.92 15.22 5.95
C ARG A 69 -10.43 14.24 7.01
N VAL A 70 -9.55 13.33 6.61
CA VAL A 70 -8.89 12.36 7.51
C VAL A 70 -8.05 13.05 8.60
N ASP A 71 -7.58 14.26 8.34
CA ASP A 71 -6.82 15.12 9.26
C ASP A 71 -7.67 16.25 9.89
N ALA A 72 -9.00 16.15 9.84
CA ALA A 72 -9.87 17.11 10.54
C ALA A 72 -9.57 17.09 12.06
N PRO A 73 -9.61 18.26 12.73
CA PRO A 73 -9.27 18.40 14.15
C PRO A 73 -10.27 17.72 15.10
#